data_AF-A0AAD3R645-F1
#
_entry.id   AF-A0AAD3R645-F1
#
_cell.length_a   1.000
_cell.length_b   1.000
_cell.length_c   1.000
_cell.angle_alpha   90.00
_cell.angle_beta   90.00
_cell.angle_gamma   90.00
#
_symmetry.space_group_name_H-M   'P 1'
#
loop_
_entity.id
_entity.type
_entity.pdbx_description
1 polymer ?
#
loop_
_entity_poly.entity_id
_entity_poly.type
_entity_poly.pdbx_seq_one_letter_code
_entity_poly.pdbx_strand_id
1 'polypeptide(L)' 'MLQEVVVKTLKHHGITAEHECFEACSKRLFDISKFYLKDLKTSRGLHDEMKKAASSNVKQVIDWVLEKNSEK' A
#
# COMPACT_ATOMS: atom_id res chain seq x y z
N MET A 1 -8.95 7.13 -6.73
CA MET A 1 -7.92 7.87 -5.92
C MET A 1 -6.85 6.91 -5.36
N LEU A 2 -5.74 7.39 -4.77
CA LEU A 2 -4.65 6.56 -4.23
C LEU A 2 -5.13 5.40 -3.34
N GLN A 3 -6.16 5.63 -2.54
CA GLN A 3 -6.76 4.60 -1.69
C GLN A 3 -7.29 3.41 -2.49
N GLU A 4 -7.92 3.64 -3.66
CA GLU A 4 -8.36 2.55 -4.54
C GLU A 4 -7.19 1.76 -5.12
N VAL A 5 -6.07 2.44 -5.42
CA VAL A 5 -4.85 1.77 -5.90
C VAL A 5 -4.31 0.86 -4.80
N VAL A 6 -4.20 1.37 -3.56
CA VAL A 6 -3.76 0.59 -2.39
C VAL A 6 -4.65 -0.63 -2.17
N VAL A 7 -5.97 -0.46 -2.17
CA VAL A 7 -6.93 -1.57 -1.98
C VAL A 7 -6.79 -2.61 -3.09
N LYS A 8 -6.67 -2.18 -4.35
CA LYS A 8 -6.47 -3.10 -5.49
C LYS A 8 -5.14 -3.85 -5.39
N THR A 9 -4.07 -3.16 -5.00
CA THR A 9 -2.74 -3.78 -4.80
C THR A 9 -2.79 -4.80 -3.68
N LEU A 10 -3.38 -4.49 -2.53
CA LEU A 10 -3.52 -5.44 -1.42
C LEU A 10 -4.35 -6.67 -1.81
N LYS A 11 -5.47 -6.45 -2.50
CA LYS A 11 -6.31 -7.54 -3.00
C LYS A 11 -5.55 -8.46 -3.97
N HIS A 12 -4.71 -7.89 -4.84
CA HIS A 12 -3.88 -8.68 -5.75
C HIS A 12 -2.86 -9.56 -5.02
N HIS A 13 -2.46 -9.16 -3.80
CA HIS A 13 -1.57 -9.90 -2.92
C HIS A 13 -2.31 -10.77 -1.88
N GLY A 14 -3.62 -10.96 -2.02
CA GLY A 14 -4.41 -11.83 -1.13
C GLY A 14 -4.86 -11.17 0.18
N ILE A 15 -4.60 -9.88 0.38
CA ILE A 15 -5.05 -9.12 1.55
C ILE A 15 -6.37 -8.42 1.19
N THR A 16 -7.50 -9.09 1.44
CA THR A 16 -8.85 -8.56 1.23
C THR A 16 -9.34 -7.81 2.47
N ALA A 17 -10.50 -7.12 2.38
CA ALA A 17 -11.05 -6.34 3.49
C ALA A 17 -11.35 -7.17 4.74
N GLU A 18 -11.55 -8.47 4.57
CA GLU A 18 -11.83 -9.45 5.63
C GLU A 18 -10.54 -9.97 6.31
N HIS A 19 -9.37 -9.71 5.72
CA HIS A 19 -8.09 -10.13 6.29
C HIS A 19 -7.76 -9.28 7.52
N GLU A 20 -7.36 -9.92 8.63
CA GLU A 20 -7.09 -9.24 9.90
C GLU A 20 -6.04 -8.11 9.80
N CYS A 21 -5.06 -8.29 8.90
CA CYS A 21 -4.02 -7.31 8.63
C CYS A 21 -4.43 -6.20 7.64
N PHE A 22 -5.63 -6.23 7.05
CA PHE A 22 -6.02 -5.33 5.97
C PHE A 22 -5.93 -3.86 6.35
N GLU A 23 -6.53 -3.47 7.48
CA GLU A 23 -6.49 -2.11 8.01
C GLU A 23 -5.05 -1.61 8.19
N ALA A 24 -4.20 -2.43 8.83
CA ALA A 24 -2.81 -2.08 9.10
C ALA A 24 -1.99 -1.97 7.80
N CYS A 25 -2.12 -2.93 6.89
CA CYS A 25 -1.45 -2.92 5.59
C CYS A 25 -1.92 -1.74 4.73
N SER A 26 -3.23 -1.47 4.68
CA SER A 26 -3.83 -0.39 3.90
C SER A 26 -3.35 0.97 4.36
N LYS A 27 -3.43 1.24 5.67
CA LYS A 27 -2.95 2.49 6.25
C LYS A 27 -1.46 2.71 5.96
N ARG A 28 -0.62 1.69 6.23
CA ARG A 28 0.83 1.83 6.08
C ARG A 28 1.25 1.97 4.62
N LEU A 29 0.67 1.19 3.71
CA LEU A 29 0.95 1.27 2.28
C LEU A 29 0.50 2.61 1.70
N PHE A 30 -0.65 3.13 2.14
CA PHE A 30 -1.14 4.45 1.76
C PHE A 30 -0.18 5.56 2.20
N ASP A 31 0.28 5.55 3.45
CA ASP A 31 1.17 6.57 3.99
C ASP A 31 2.53 6.60 3.26
N ILE A 32 3.12 5.42 3.01
CA ILE A 32 4.37 5.29 2.25
C ILE A 32 4.18 5.78 0.81
N SER A 33 3.11 5.34 0.15
CA SER A 33 2.83 5.75 -1.23
C SER A 33 2.56 7.26 -1.31
N LYS A 34 1.80 7.82 -0.36
CA LYS A 34 1.54 9.25 -0.27
C LYS A 34 2.84 10.04 -0.08
N PHE A 35 3.77 9.55 0.75
CA PHE A 35 5.06 10.20 0.94
C PHE A 35 5.86 10.23 -0.37
N TYR A 36 5.96 9.10 -1.08
CA TYR A 36 6.62 9.03 -2.40
C TYR A 36 6.05 10.03 -3.42
N LEU A 37 4.71 10.17 -3.44
CA LEU A 37 4.02 11.00 -4.41
C LEU A 37 4.10 12.50 -4.11
N LYS A 38 4.39 12.90 -2.87
CA LYS A 38 4.52 14.32 -2.48
C LYS A 38 5.66 15.02 -3.21
N ASP A 39 6.68 14.27 -3.64
CA ASP A 39 7.87 14.81 -4.31
C ASP A 39 7.69 14.93 -5.84
N LEU A 40 6.54 14.52 -6.37
CA LEU A 40 6.26 14.63 -7.80
C LEU A 40 6.08 16.09 -8.21
N LYS A 41 6.88 16.52 -9.18
CA LYS A 41 6.84 17.89 -9.73
C LYS A 41 5.65 18.12 -10.69
N THR A 42 4.95 17.06 -11.09
CA THR A 42 3.83 17.13 -12.03
C THR A 42 2.83 16.00 -11.78
N SER A 43 1.56 16.26 -12.07
CA SER A 43 0.48 15.27 -12.01
C SER A 43 0.37 14.40 -13.27
N ARG A 44 1.14 14.69 -14.33
CA ARG A 44 1.18 13.86 -15.54
C ARG A 44 1.71 12.47 -15.16
N GLY A 45 0.93 11.43 -15.44
CA GLY A 45 1.29 10.04 -15.09
C GLY A 45 1.07 9.68 -13.61
N LEU A 46 0.40 10.54 -12.83
CA LEU A 46 0.21 10.35 -11.38
C LEU A 46 -0.37 8.97 -11.02
N HIS A 47 -1.31 8.48 -11.81
CA HIS A 47 -1.93 7.18 -11.55
C HIS A 47 -0.94 6.01 -11.71
N ASP A 48 -0.01 6.09 -12.66
CA ASP A 48 1.02 5.07 -12.84
C ASP A 48 2.07 5.15 -11.74
N GLU A 49 2.43 6.37 -11.31
CA GLU A 49 3.27 6.58 -10.13
C GLU A 49 2.62 6.06 -8.85
N MET A 50 1.30 6.23 -8.68
CA MET A 50 0.54 5.64 -7.56
C MET A 50 0.64 4.12 -7.57
N LYS A 51 0.44 3.47 -8.74
CA LYS A 51 0.56 2.01 -8.87
C LYS A 51 1.98 1.53 -8.58
N LYS A 52 2.97 2.23 -9.10
CA LYS A 52 4.39 1.91 -8.90
C LYS A 52 4.76 1.98 -7.42
N ALA A 53 4.39 3.07 -6.75
CA ALA A 53 4.65 3.26 -5.32
C ALA A 53 3.97 2.18 -4.46
N ALA A 54 2.71 1.86 -4.73
CA ALA A 54 2.01 0.81 -4.00
C ALA A 54 2.63 -0.58 -4.27
N SER A 55 2.89 -0.92 -5.53
CA SER A 55 3.36 -2.26 -5.92
C SER A 55 4.81 -2.53 -5.49
N SER A 56 5.67 -1.52 -5.42
CA SER A 56 7.06 -1.71 -4.94
C SER A 56 7.17 -1.89 -3.43
N ASN A 57 6.17 -1.43 -2.66
CA ASN A 57 6.21 -1.45 -1.20
C ASN A 57 5.30 -2.53 -0.57
N VAL A 58 4.28 -3.02 -1.28
CA VAL A 58 3.25 -3.90 -0.70
C VAL A 58 3.81 -5.14 -0.01
N LYS A 59 4.80 -5.82 -0.61
CA LYS A 59 5.38 -7.03 -0.03
C LYS A 59 6.03 -6.76 1.33
N GLN A 60 6.90 -5.75 1.39
CA GLN A 60 7.56 -5.34 2.64
C GLN A 60 6.57 -4.91 3.71
N VAL A 61 5.49 -4.22 3.32
CA VAL A 61 4.43 -3.82 4.26
C VAL A 61 3.71 -5.05 4.82
N ILE A 62 3.34 -6.01 3.97
CA ILE A 62 2.66 -7.24 4.40
C ILE A 62 3.55 -8.03 5.35
N ASP A 63 4.80 -8.29 4.94
CA ASP A 63 5.76 -9.06 5.75
C ASP A 63 5.97 -8.40 7.12
N TRP A 64 6.21 -7.09 7.15
CA TRP A 64 6.39 -6.35 8.41
C TRP A 64 5.16 -6.36 9.31
N VAL A 65 3.94 -6.25 8.76
CA VAL A 65 2.70 -6.29 9.56
C VAL A 65 2.47 -7.69 10.11
N LEU A 66 2.70 -8.74 9.32
CA LEU A 66 2.55 -10.13 9.75
C LEU A 66 3.55 -10.48 10.87
N GLU A 67 4.81 -10.07 10.73
CA GLU A 67 5.82 -10.21 11.78
C GLU A 67 5.34 -9.56 13.09
N LYS A 68 4.85 -8.31 13.01
CA LYS A 68 4.37 -7.57 14.19
C LYS A 68 3.13 -8.20 14.84
N ASN A 69 2.30 -8.90 14.08
CA ASN A 69 1.14 -9.61 14.62
C ASN A 69 1.53 -10.97 15.22
N SER A 70 2.59 -11.61 14.72
CA SER A 70 3.11 -12.87 15.27
C SER A 70 3.87 -12.74 16.59
N GLU A 71 4.33 -11.52 16.92
CA GLU A 71 5.00 -11.20 18.20
C GLU A 71 4.02 -10.93 19.36
N LYS A 72 2.70 -11.09 19.14
CA LYS A 72 1.65 -10.95 20.16
C LYS A 72 1.23 -12.29 20.74
#